data_AF-A0A2P2MBM2-F1
#
_entry.id   AF-A0A2P2MBM2-F1
#
_cell.length_a   1.000
_cell.length_b   1.000
_cell.length_c   1.000
_cell.angle_alpha   90.00
_cell.angle_beta   90.00
_cell.angle_gamma   90.00
#
_symmetry.space_group_name_H-M   'P 1'
#
loop_
_entity.id
_entity.type
_entity.pdbx_description
1 polymer ?
#
loop_
_entity_poly.entity_id
_entity_poly.type
_entity_poly.pdbx_seq_one_letter_code
_entity_poly.pdbx_strand_id
1 'polypeptide(L)'
;MSRAEDLWERLVRAALRRERIGTDALGRPVSGIAGNVPSSLANNRDIDAILRAADEIQDEDPNVSRILCEHAYSLAQNLDPNSEGRGVLQFKTGLMSVIKQKLAKREGGVIDRSQDIARLQEFYKLYREKNNVDKLREEEMKLRESSVVSGNLGELERKTVTRKKVFATLKILGSVLEQLAKEIPEELRSVIEADAALTEDLIAYNIIPFDGQTTTNAIVALPEVQAAVSALKYFHGLPNLPEDFPVPATRSADMLDFLQFVFGFQKDNVYNQREHIVHLLANEQSQLGIPDEIEPKLDEAAVQKVFLKSLENYINWCSYLCIQPVWSNLEAVGKEKMLLFVSLYFLIWGEASNIRFLPECLCYIFHNMVREMDEILRRPVAQPANSCNSVNGVSFLDQVITPLYVVVAAEAVNNNNGQAPHSAWRNYDDFNEYFWSLHCFELSWPWRQSSPFFQKPPPRTKYLLKTAGSKRCGKTSFVEHRTFLHLYHSFHRLWIFLVMMFQGLAIIAFNEQHFGEKMYREILSLGPTFVVMKFFESTFLYCAICYCVKN
;
A
#
# COMPACT_ATOMS: atom_id res chain seq x y z
N MET A 1 -18.01 -50.01 -9.67
CA MET A 1 -16.98 -48.99 -9.42
C MET A 1 -16.00 -49.57 -8.43
N SER A 2 -14.70 -49.52 -8.75
CA SER A 2 -13.71 -50.38 -8.10
C SER A 2 -13.22 -49.77 -6.79
N ARG A 3 -12.98 -50.61 -5.78
CA ARG A 3 -12.44 -50.24 -4.45
C ARG A 3 -11.19 -49.34 -4.51
N ALA A 4 -10.47 -49.35 -5.64
CA ALA A 4 -9.32 -48.50 -5.90
C ALA A 4 -9.69 -47.02 -6.15
N GLU A 5 -10.83 -46.74 -6.80
CA GLU A 5 -11.32 -45.37 -7.02
C GLU A 5 -11.73 -44.72 -5.69
N ASP A 6 -12.44 -45.45 -4.83
CA ASP A 6 -12.83 -44.96 -3.50
C ASP A 6 -11.61 -44.70 -2.60
N LEU A 7 -10.60 -45.57 -2.67
CA LEU A 7 -9.34 -45.39 -1.92
C LEU A 7 -8.54 -44.21 -2.46
N TRP A 8 -8.54 -44.01 -3.78
CA TRP A 8 -7.88 -42.88 -4.43
C TRP A 8 -8.58 -41.55 -4.10
N GLU A 9 -9.91 -41.49 -4.18
CA GLU A 9 -10.67 -40.30 -3.75
C GLU A 9 -10.44 -39.98 -2.28
N ARG A 10 -10.37 -41.00 -1.42
CA ARG A 10 -10.11 -40.80 0.01
C ARG A 10 -8.70 -40.27 0.28
N LEU A 11 -7.71 -40.73 -0.48
CA LEU A 11 -6.32 -40.24 -0.41
C LEU A 11 -6.18 -38.81 -0.93
N VAL A 12 -6.84 -38.48 -2.06
CA VAL A 12 -6.85 -37.12 -2.60
C VAL A 12 -7.54 -36.16 -1.63
N ARG A 13 -8.71 -36.52 -1.08
CA ARG A 13 -9.39 -35.72 -0.04
C ARG A 13 -8.60 -35.63 1.27
N ALA A 14 -7.69 -36.56 1.56
CA ALA A 14 -6.81 -36.50 2.71
C ALA A 14 -5.58 -35.60 2.46
N ALA A 15 -5.00 -35.64 1.26
CA ALA A 15 -3.92 -34.75 0.83
C ALA A 15 -4.36 -33.29 0.84
N LEU A 16 -5.54 -32.99 0.27
CA LEU A 16 -6.15 -31.66 0.28
C LEU A 16 -6.54 -31.17 1.69
N ARG A 17 -6.61 -32.08 2.68
CA ARG A 17 -6.81 -31.71 4.10
C ARG A 17 -5.51 -31.47 4.85
N ARG A 18 -4.40 -32.09 4.43
CA ARG A 18 -3.09 -31.99 5.10
C ARG A 18 -2.37 -30.68 4.78
N GLU A 19 -2.64 -30.07 3.63
CA GLU A 19 -2.13 -28.73 3.26
C GLU A 19 -2.85 -27.57 3.99
N ARG A 20 -3.90 -27.84 4.78
CA ARG A 20 -4.61 -26.83 5.58
C ARG A 20 -3.83 -26.29 6.78
N ILE A 21 -2.67 -26.85 7.11
CA ILE A 21 -1.91 -26.56 8.35
C ILE A 21 -0.57 -25.88 8.03
N GLY A 22 -0.58 -24.93 7.09
CA GLY A 22 0.54 -24.04 6.77
C GLY A 22 0.16 -22.58 7.02
N THR A 23 0.63 -22.04 8.14
CA THR A 23 0.92 -20.64 8.52
C THR A 23 0.19 -19.39 7.97
N ASP A 24 -0.92 -19.48 7.22
CA ASP A 24 -1.68 -18.30 6.76
C ASP A 24 -3.17 -18.35 7.15
N ALA A 25 -3.47 -18.72 8.40
CA ALA A 25 -4.84 -18.84 8.90
C ALA A 25 -5.19 -17.75 9.91
N LEU A 26 -5.53 -16.56 9.40
CA LEU A 26 -6.40 -15.62 10.10
C LEU A 26 -7.66 -15.38 9.24
N GLY A 27 -8.74 -16.08 9.61
CA GLY A 27 -10.09 -15.51 9.47
C GLY A 27 -10.91 -15.76 8.20
N ARG A 28 -10.83 -16.92 7.52
CA ARG A 28 -11.82 -17.27 6.48
C ARG A 28 -12.31 -18.73 6.58
N PRO A 29 -13.63 -18.99 6.64
CA PRO A 29 -14.16 -20.34 6.52
C PRO A 29 -14.07 -20.76 5.05
N VAL A 30 -12.96 -21.39 4.65
CA VAL A 30 -12.79 -21.87 3.27
C VAL A 30 -13.26 -23.33 3.19
N SER A 31 -14.48 -23.51 2.73
CA SER A 31 -15.03 -24.80 2.29
C SER A 31 -14.97 -24.85 0.77
N GLY A 32 -14.46 -25.94 0.19
CA GLY A 32 -14.52 -26.18 -1.26
C GLY A 32 -13.17 -26.26 -1.99
N ILE A 33 -13.24 -26.20 -3.32
CA ILE A 33 -12.12 -26.40 -4.27
C ILE A 33 -11.23 -25.15 -4.35
N ALA A 34 -11.81 -23.97 -4.09
CA ALA A 34 -11.15 -22.68 -4.05
C ALA A 34 -9.91 -22.61 -3.14
N GLY A 35 -9.93 -23.30 -1.99
CA GLY A 35 -8.81 -23.30 -1.04
C GLY A 35 -7.54 -24.03 -1.51
N ASN A 36 -7.53 -24.61 -2.71
CA ASN A 36 -6.45 -25.46 -3.19
C ASN A 36 -5.68 -24.87 -4.38
N VAL A 37 -5.85 -23.59 -4.72
CA VAL A 37 -5.14 -22.95 -5.84
C VAL A 37 -3.67 -22.69 -5.44
N PRO A 38 -2.67 -23.30 -6.13
CA PRO A 38 -1.26 -23.14 -5.76
C PRO A 38 -0.77 -21.70 -5.88
N SER A 39 -0.02 -21.22 -4.89
CA SER A 39 0.60 -19.88 -4.90
C SER A 39 1.64 -19.69 -6.01
N SER A 40 2.15 -20.78 -6.60
CA SER A 40 3.07 -20.75 -7.73
C SER A 40 2.44 -20.39 -9.08
N LEU A 41 1.11 -20.36 -9.18
CA LEU A 41 0.43 -19.84 -10.36
C LEU A 41 0.37 -18.30 -10.28
N ALA A 42 1.05 -17.62 -11.21
CA ALA A 42 0.85 -16.18 -11.43
C ALA A 42 -0.64 -15.92 -11.70
N ASN A 43 -1.21 -14.83 -11.16
CA ASN A 43 -2.65 -14.52 -11.21
C ASN A 43 -3.59 -15.54 -10.52
N ASN A 44 -3.12 -16.22 -9.46
CA ASN A 44 -3.95 -17.09 -8.61
C ASN A 44 -5.27 -16.41 -8.16
N ARG A 45 -5.27 -15.10 -7.90
CA ARG A 45 -6.44 -14.34 -7.40
C ARG A 45 -7.67 -14.46 -8.30
N ASP A 46 -7.49 -14.48 -9.62
CA ASP A 46 -8.61 -14.58 -10.57
C ASP A 46 -9.17 -16.02 -10.60
N ILE A 47 -8.30 -17.03 -10.61
CA ILE A 47 -8.67 -18.44 -10.58
C ILE A 47 -9.40 -18.78 -9.28
N ASP A 48 -8.87 -18.33 -8.14
CA ASP A 48 -9.49 -18.52 -6.82
C ASP A 48 -10.86 -17.83 -6.74
N ALA A 49 -10.99 -16.60 -7.26
CA ALA A 49 -12.29 -15.93 -7.31
C ALA A 49 -13.31 -16.66 -8.19
N ILE A 50 -12.90 -17.18 -9.36
CA ILE A 50 -13.76 -17.98 -10.26
C ILE A 50 -14.22 -19.26 -9.56
N LEU A 51 -13.33 -19.97 -8.89
CA LEU A 51 -13.66 -21.22 -8.19
C LEU A 51 -14.55 -20.98 -6.97
N ARG A 52 -14.36 -19.86 -6.25
CA ARG A 52 -15.28 -19.46 -5.17
C ARG A 52 -16.68 -19.22 -5.70
N ALA A 53 -16.82 -18.45 -6.79
CA ALA A 53 -18.12 -18.24 -7.43
C ALA A 53 -18.73 -19.57 -7.92
N ALA A 54 -17.91 -20.49 -8.45
CA ALA A 54 -18.36 -21.79 -8.90
C ALA A 54 -18.91 -22.66 -7.75
N ASP A 55 -18.25 -22.68 -6.59
CA ASP A 55 -18.69 -23.42 -5.41
C ASP A 55 -20.00 -22.82 -4.85
N GLU A 56 -20.16 -21.49 -4.88
CA GLU A 56 -21.37 -20.80 -4.42
C GLU A 56 -22.59 -21.05 -5.32
N ILE A 57 -22.39 -21.02 -6.64
CA ILE A 57 -23.45 -21.25 -7.63
C ILE A 57 -23.78 -22.74 -7.76
N GLN A 58 -22.94 -23.64 -7.23
CA GLN A 58 -23.09 -25.09 -7.44
C GLN A 58 -24.46 -25.63 -7.06
N ASP A 59 -25.03 -25.15 -5.95
CA ASP A 59 -26.36 -25.59 -5.48
C ASP A 59 -27.51 -24.92 -6.26
N GLU A 60 -27.24 -23.80 -6.95
CA GLU A 60 -28.21 -23.07 -7.75
C GLU A 60 -28.28 -23.56 -9.20
N ASP A 61 -27.12 -23.63 -9.88
CA ASP A 61 -26.98 -24.18 -11.22
C ASP A 61 -25.65 -24.96 -11.37
N PRO A 62 -25.72 -26.30 -11.32
CA PRO A 62 -24.56 -27.16 -11.51
C PRO A 62 -23.87 -27.00 -12.88
N ASN A 63 -24.59 -26.59 -13.91
CA ASN A 63 -24.04 -26.40 -15.25
C ASN A 63 -23.22 -25.13 -15.34
N VAL A 64 -23.70 -24.02 -14.76
CA VAL A 64 -22.93 -22.77 -14.69
C VAL A 64 -21.69 -22.94 -13.82
N SER A 65 -21.84 -23.61 -12.68
CA SER A 65 -20.71 -23.99 -11.82
C SER A 65 -19.66 -24.82 -12.58
N ARG A 66 -20.09 -25.77 -13.44
CA ARG A 66 -19.18 -26.51 -14.33
C ARG A 66 -18.47 -25.59 -15.32
N ILE A 67 -19.18 -24.68 -15.98
CA ILE A 67 -18.59 -23.76 -16.98
C ILE A 67 -17.50 -22.90 -16.32
N LEU A 68 -17.75 -22.38 -15.12
CA LEU A 68 -16.75 -21.64 -14.34
C LEU A 68 -15.52 -22.51 -13.99
N CYS A 69 -15.72 -23.76 -13.57
CA CYS A 69 -14.61 -24.69 -13.32
C CYS A 69 -13.80 -25.00 -14.59
N GLU A 70 -14.45 -25.18 -15.75
CA GLU A 70 -13.79 -25.41 -17.03
C GLU A 70 -12.98 -24.19 -17.48
N HIS A 71 -13.54 -23.00 -17.29
CA HIS A 71 -12.85 -21.76 -17.58
C HIS A 71 -11.62 -21.56 -16.69
N ALA A 72 -11.75 -21.78 -15.37
CA ALA A 72 -10.64 -21.77 -14.41
C ALA A 72 -9.55 -22.79 -14.78
N TYR A 73 -9.94 -23.98 -15.23
CA TYR A 73 -8.99 -24.99 -15.73
C TYR A 73 -8.25 -24.49 -16.97
N SER A 74 -8.94 -23.86 -17.92
CA SER A 74 -8.32 -23.32 -19.13
C SER A 74 -7.31 -22.21 -18.82
N LEU A 75 -7.63 -21.33 -17.86
CA LEU A 75 -6.73 -20.27 -17.40
C LEU A 75 -5.47 -20.89 -16.76
N ALA A 76 -5.65 -21.85 -15.86
CA ALA A 76 -4.53 -22.57 -15.25
C ALA A 76 -3.67 -23.31 -16.29
N GLN A 77 -4.27 -23.85 -17.34
CA GLN A 77 -3.56 -24.52 -18.43
C GLN A 77 -2.77 -23.55 -19.30
N ASN A 78 -3.31 -22.36 -19.57
CA ASN A 78 -2.62 -21.33 -20.35
C ASN A 78 -1.44 -20.71 -19.57
N LEU A 79 -1.57 -20.57 -18.26
CA LEU A 79 -0.54 -19.96 -17.41
C LEU A 79 0.67 -20.86 -17.18
N ASP A 80 0.46 -22.18 -17.04
CA ASP A 80 1.55 -23.14 -16.86
C ASP A 80 1.27 -24.43 -17.65
N PRO A 81 1.48 -24.44 -18.99
CA PRO A 81 1.13 -25.58 -19.83
C PRO A 81 1.80 -26.90 -19.42
N ASN A 82 3.04 -26.82 -18.95
CA ASN A 82 3.86 -27.97 -18.56
C ASN A 82 3.63 -28.41 -17.10
N SER A 83 2.88 -27.62 -16.31
CA SER A 83 2.63 -27.86 -14.89
C SER A 83 3.92 -27.95 -14.05
N GLU A 84 4.88 -27.07 -14.33
CA GLU A 84 6.19 -27.00 -13.67
C GLU A 84 6.10 -26.39 -12.27
N GLY A 85 5.06 -25.60 -11.99
CA GLY A 85 4.81 -25.00 -10.69
C GLY A 85 4.48 -26.03 -9.61
N ARG A 86 5.00 -25.80 -8.39
CA ARG A 86 4.76 -26.67 -7.23
C ARG A 86 3.26 -26.80 -6.95
N GLY A 87 2.71 -28.01 -7.05
CA GLY A 87 1.30 -28.31 -6.77
C GLY A 87 0.33 -28.06 -7.94
N VAL A 88 0.78 -27.49 -9.06
CA VAL A 88 -0.06 -27.16 -10.23
C VAL A 88 -0.65 -28.41 -10.88
N LEU A 89 0.15 -29.46 -11.06
CA LEU A 89 -0.32 -30.71 -11.65
C LEU A 89 -1.42 -31.37 -10.80
N GLN A 90 -1.26 -31.36 -9.47
CA GLN A 90 -2.23 -31.92 -8.54
C GLN A 90 -3.53 -31.12 -8.57
N PHE A 91 -3.43 -29.80 -8.56
CA PHE A 91 -4.57 -28.90 -8.69
C PHE A 91 -5.35 -29.13 -10.00
N LYS A 92 -4.67 -29.12 -11.15
CA LYS A 92 -5.30 -29.34 -12.46
C LYS A 92 -5.98 -30.71 -12.55
N THR A 93 -5.32 -31.75 -12.05
CA THR A 93 -5.87 -33.11 -12.03
C THR A 93 -7.11 -33.19 -11.14
N GLY A 94 -7.06 -32.56 -9.96
CA GLY A 94 -8.20 -32.46 -9.05
C GLY A 94 -9.38 -31.71 -9.66
N LEU A 95 -9.14 -30.55 -10.27
CA LEU A 95 -10.17 -29.74 -10.91
C LEU A 95 -10.79 -30.48 -12.11
N MET A 96 -9.98 -31.16 -12.93
CA MET A 96 -10.47 -32.00 -14.01
C MET A 96 -11.34 -33.17 -13.49
N SER A 97 -10.99 -33.76 -12.36
CA SER A 97 -11.82 -34.79 -11.71
C SER A 97 -13.19 -34.24 -11.29
N VAL A 98 -13.23 -33.03 -10.73
CA VAL A 98 -14.49 -32.36 -10.36
C VAL A 98 -15.34 -32.09 -11.60
N ILE A 99 -14.74 -31.56 -12.68
CA ILE A 99 -15.43 -31.31 -13.94
C ILE A 99 -16.03 -32.63 -14.48
N LYS A 100 -15.26 -33.72 -14.47
CA LYS A 100 -15.75 -35.05 -14.87
C LYS A 100 -16.89 -35.56 -14.01
N GLN A 101 -16.82 -35.39 -12.68
CA GLN A 101 -17.92 -35.76 -11.78
C GLN A 101 -19.18 -34.92 -12.06
N LYS A 102 -19.03 -33.63 -12.33
CA LYS A 102 -20.15 -32.74 -12.71
C LYS A 102 -20.76 -33.15 -14.06
N LEU A 103 -19.93 -33.56 -15.02
CA LEU A 103 -20.38 -34.10 -16.32
C LEU A 103 -21.04 -35.48 -16.20
N ALA A 104 -20.57 -36.34 -15.30
CA ALA A 104 -21.12 -37.70 -15.11
C ALA A 104 -22.53 -37.70 -14.49
N LYS A 105 -22.93 -36.62 -13.80
CA LYS A 105 -24.30 -36.41 -13.30
C LYS A 105 -25.27 -35.96 -14.40
N ARG A 106 -24.80 -35.71 -15.62
CA ARG A 106 -25.61 -35.29 -16.77
C ARG A 106 -26.00 -36.51 -17.61
N GLU A 107 -27.29 -36.65 -17.91
CA GLU A 107 -27.77 -37.56 -18.95
C GLU A 107 -27.21 -37.09 -20.31
N GLY A 108 -26.46 -37.97 -20.97
CA GLY A 108 -25.46 -37.64 -21.98
C GLY A 108 -25.90 -36.73 -23.13
N GLY A 109 -25.05 -35.74 -23.44
CA GLY A 109 -25.10 -34.94 -24.66
C GLY A 109 -23.73 -34.29 -24.93
N VAL A 110 -23.39 -34.11 -26.22
CA VAL A 110 -22.16 -33.44 -26.66
C VAL A 110 -22.11 -32.01 -26.12
N ILE A 111 -20.92 -31.54 -25.73
CA ILE A 111 -20.71 -30.18 -25.19
C ILE A 111 -20.74 -29.20 -26.36
N ASP A 112 -21.78 -28.37 -26.44
CA ASP A 112 -21.85 -27.25 -27.36
C ASP A 112 -21.55 -25.95 -26.60
N ARG A 113 -20.41 -25.33 -26.91
CA ARG A 113 -19.97 -24.08 -26.28
C ARG A 113 -20.93 -22.91 -26.54
N SER A 114 -21.69 -22.95 -27.64
CA SER A 114 -22.69 -21.92 -27.93
C SER A 114 -23.86 -21.97 -26.95
N GLN A 115 -24.27 -23.18 -26.54
CA GLN A 115 -25.32 -23.38 -25.54
C GLN A 115 -24.85 -22.98 -24.14
N ASP A 116 -23.57 -23.17 -23.82
CA ASP A 116 -22.98 -22.75 -22.55
C ASP A 116 -22.92 -21.23 -22.42
N ILE A 117 -22.63 -20.51 -23.50
CA ILE A 117 -22.68 -19.04 -23.54
C ILE A 117 -24.12 -18.56 -23.33
N ALA A 118 -25.09 -19.13 -24.04
CA ALA A 118 -26.50 -18.77 -23.87
C ALA A 118 -26.98 -19.01 -22.42
N ARG A 119 -26.60 -20.15 -21.82
CA ARG A 119 -26.90 -20.45 -20.41
C ARG A 119 -26.25 -19.45 -19.45
N LEU A 120 -24.99 -19.06 -19.68
CA LEU A 120 -24.34 -18.04 -18.85
C LEU A 120 -25.05 -16.68 -18.95
N GLN A 121 -25.49 -16.29 -20.15
CA GLN A 121 -26.24 -15.04 -20.35
C GLN A 121 -27.59 -15.06 -19.64
N GLU A 122 -28.35 -16.15 -19.78
CA GLU A 122 -29.63 -16.35 -19.09
C GLU A 122 -29.43 -16.39 -17.57
N PHE A 123 -28.42 -17.13 -17.10
CA PHE A 123 -28.12 -17.22 -15.68
C PHE A 123 -27.70 -15.87 -15.09
N TYR A 124 -26.92 -15.06 -15.80
CA TYR A 124 -26.58 -13.71 -15.35
C TYR A 124 -27.83 -12.87 -15.08
N LYS A 125 -28.78 -12.87 -16.04
CA LYS A 125 -30.06 -12.15 -15.90
C LYS A 125 -30.90 -12.69 -14.74
N LEU A 126 -31.05 -14.02 -14.66
CA LEU A 126 -31.82 -14.67 -13.58
C LEU A 126 -31.19 -14.44 -12.20
N TYR A 127 -29.87 -14.48 -12.10
CA TYR A 127 -29.16 -14.24 -10.84
C TYR A 127 -29.35 -12.79 -10.38
N ARG A 128 -29.36 -11.83 -11.32
CA ARG A 128 -29.63 -10.41 -11.04
C ARG A 128 -31.06 -10.18 -10.54
N GLU A 129 -32.04 -10.81 -11.18
CA GLU A 129 -33.45 -10.74 -10.78
C GLU A 129 -33.68 -11.40 -9.42
N LYS A 130 -33.18 -12.63 -9.22
CA LYS A 130 -33.34 -13.40 -7.98
C LYS A 130 -32.78 -12.68 -6.77
N ASN A 131 -31.62 -12.03 -6.92
CA ASN A 131 -30.99 -11.28 -5.85
C ASN A 131 -31.51 -9.84 -5.72
N ASN A 132 -32.50 -9.43 -6.53
CA ASN A 132 -33.07 -8.07 -6.53
C ASN A 132 -31.99 -6.98 -6.59
N VAL A 133 -30.98 -7.13 -7.46
CA VAL A 133 -29.77 -6.29 -7.46
C VAL A 133 -30.06 -4.79 -7.52
N ASP A 134 -31.08 -4.40 -8.30
CA ASP A 134 -31.53 -3.01 -8.40
C ASP A 134 -32.03 -2.45 -7.05
N LYS A 135 -32.73 -3.28 -6.27
CA LYS A 135 -33.32 -2.90 -4.98
C LYS A 135 -32.37 -3.13 -3.80
N LEU A 136 -31.35 -3.98 -3.94
CA LEU A 136 -30.37 -4.24 -2.88
C LEU A 136 -29.73 -2.95 -2.37
N ARG A 137 -29.49 -1.99 -3.26
CA ARG A 137 -28.95 -0.68 -2.91
C ARG A 137 -29.94 0.15 -2.10
N GLU A 138 -31.18 0.28 -2.56
CA GLU A 138 -32.22 1.07 -1.90
C GLU A 138 -32.63 0.48 -0.56
N GLU A 139 -32.73 -0.85 -0.46
CA GLU A 139 -33.05 -1.52 0.80
C GLU A 139 -31.95 -1.35 1.83
N GLU A 140 -30.69 -1.39 1.40
CA GLU A 140 -29.56 -1.10 2.28
C GLU A 140 -29.58 0.37 2.72
N MET A 141 -29.86 1.32 1.82
CA MET A 141 -30.05 2.74 2.17
C MET A 141 -31.17 2.94 3.20
N LYS A 142 -32.35 2.36 2.97
CA LYS A 142 -33.50 2.47 3.88
C LYS A 142 -33.21 1.85 5.25
N LEU A 143 -32.56 0.68 5.27
CA LEU A 143 -32.16 0.06 6.53
C LEU A 143 -31.11 0.91 7.24
N ARG A 144 -30.17 1.53 6.53
CA ARG A 144 -29.20 2.48 7.11
C ARG A 144 -29.86 3.69 7.75
N GLU A 145 -30.86 4.30 7.11
CA GLU A 145 -31.63 5.41 7.68
C GLU A 145 -32.37 5.00 8.95
N SER A 146 -32.95 3.79 8.97
CA SER A 146 -33.65 3.27 10.16
C SER A 146 -32.71 2.77 11.28
N SER A 147 -31.52 2.27 10.95
CA SER A 147 -30.58 1.68 11.91
C SER A 147 -29.91 2.73 12.79
N VAL A 148 -29.75 3.97 12.29
CA VAL A 148 -29.30 5.13 13.09
C VAL A 148 -30.26 5.39 14.26
N VAL A 149 -31.52 4.96 14.15
CA VAL A 149 -32.58 5.17 15.14
C VAL A 149 -32.89 3.91 15.96
N SER A 150 -32.80 2.70 15.38
CA SER A 150 -33.31 1.47 16.01
C SER A 150 -32.28 0.44 16.50
N GLY A 151 -30.98 0.61 16.22
CA GLY A 151 -29.93 -0.30 16.72
C GLY A 151 -29.82 -1.67 16.00
N ASN A 152 -30.42 -1.86 14.84
CA ASN A 152 -30.41 -3.14 14.08
C ASN A 152 -29.11 -3.38 13.28
N LEU A 153 -27.94 -3.13 13.88
CA LEU A 153 -26.63 -3.19 13.20
C LEU A 153 -26.31 -4.58 12.62
N GLY A 154 -26.67 -5.66 13.34
CA GLY A 154 -26.38 -7.02 12.90
C GLY A 154 -27.17 -7.47 11.65
N GLU A 155 -28.36 -6.92 11.41
CA GLU A 155 -29.12 -7.18 10.18
C GLU A 155 -28.49 -6.46 8.98
N LEU A 156 -28.04 -5.22 9.20
CA LEU A 156 -27.36 -4.42 8.19
C LEU A 156 -26.02 -5.01 7.77
N GLU A 157 -25.21 -5.51 8.71
CA GLU A 157 -23.95 -6.21 8.40
C GLU A 157 -24.21 -7.44 7.51
N ARG A 158 -25.21 -8.26 7.86
CA ARG A 158 -25.59 -9.43 7.06
C ARG A 158 -26.00 -9.05 5.64
N LYS A 159 -26.78 -7.99 5.47
CA LYS A 159 -27.16 -7.49 4.14
C LYS A 159 -25.97 -6.93 3.37
N THR A 160 -25.04 -6.23 4.04
CA THR A 160 -23.82 -5.68 3.42
C THR A 160 -22.92 -6.80 2.89
N VAL A 161 -22.71 -7.86 3.69
CA VAL A 161 -21.94 -9.04 3.28
C VAL A 161 -22.61 -9.75 2.11
N THR A 162 -23.94 -9.90 2.16
CA THR A 162 -24.73 -10.49 1.08
C THR A 162 -24.59 -9.69 -0.21
N ARG A 163 -24.68 -8.36 -0.13
CA ARG A 163 -24.47 -7.46 -1.27
C ARG A 163 -23.08 -7.63 -1.86
N LYS A 164 -22.02 -7.57 -1.04
CA LYS A 164 -20.63 -7.78 -1.50
C LYS A 164 -20.47 -9.11 -2.22
N LYS A 165 -21.07 -10.17 -1.69
CA LYS A 165 -21.06 -11.51 -2.28
C LYS A 165 -21.73 -11.53 -3.67
N VAL A 166 -22.95 -11.00 -3.78
CA VAL A 166 -23.72 -10.97 -5.03
C VAL A 166 -22.97 -10.22 -6.13
N PHE A 167 -22.47 -9.01 -5.84
CA PHE A 167 -21.72 -8.20 -6.81
C PHE A 167 -20.38 -8.84 -7.20
N ALA A 168 -19.67 -9.47 -6.25
CA ALA A 168 -18.45 -10.23 -6.58
C ALA A 168 -18.74 -11.38 -7.55
N THR A 169 -19.83 -12.12 -7.33
CA THR A 169 -20.26 -13.21 -8.21
C THR A 169 -20.69 -12.71 -9.59
N LEU A 170 -21.43 -11.60 -9.66
CA LEU A 170 -21.79 -10.95 -10.94
C LEU A 170 -20.56 -10.50 -11.72
N LYS A 171 -19.57 -9.87 -11.05
CA LYS A 171 -18.31 -9.47 -11.68
C LYS A 171 -17.57 -10.65 -12.30
N ILE A 172 -17.53 -11.79 -11.61
CA ILE A 172 -16.94 -13.01 -12.14
C ILE A 172 -17.74 -13.56 -13.32
N LEU A 173 -19.07 -13.65 -13.22
CA LEU A 173 -19.91 -14.12 -14.32
C LEU A 173 -19.76 -13.23 -15.57
N GLY A 174 -19.75 -11.91 -15.39
CA GLY A 174 -19.53 -10.94 -16.46
C GLY A 174 -18.16 -11.10 -17.12
N SER A 175 -17.08 -11.18 -16.32
CA SER A 175 -15.72 -11.37 -16.82
C SER A 175 -15.56 -12.69 -17.60
N VAL A 176 -16.10 -13.79 -17.08
CA VAL A 176 -16.06 -15.08 -17.78
C VAL A 176 -16.90 -15.03 -19.07
N LEU A 177 -18.04 -14.35 -19.05
CA LEU A 177 -18.87 -14.18 -20.24
C LEU A 177 -18.14 -13.38 -21.33
N GLU A 178 -17.48 -12.28 -20.97
CA GLU A 178 -16.67 -11.47 -21.90
C GLU A 178 -15.50 -12.25 -22.52
N GLN A 179 -14.90 -13.17 -21.77
CA GLN A 179 -13.81 -14.00 -22.27
C GLN A 179 -14.27 -15.16 -23.16
N LEU A 180 -15.49 -15.67 -22.95
CA LEU A 180 -16.04 -16.80 -23.69
C LEU A 180 -16.87 -16.39 -24.91
N ALA A 181 -17.56 -15.24 -24.85
CA ALA A 181 -18.44 -14.76 -25.91
C ALA A 181 -17.69 -13.85 -26.90
N LYS A 182 -17.83 -14.11 -28.20
CA LYS A 182 -17.30 -13.23 -29.25
C LYS A 182 -18.14 -11.96 -29.43
N GLU A 183 -19.45 -12.07 -29.21
CA GLU A 183 -20.42 -10.98 -29.29
C GLU A 183 -21.39 -11.11 -28.10
N ILE A 184 -21.54 -10.04 -27.33
CA ILE A 184 -22.50 -9.91 -26.23
C ILE A 184 -23.51 -8.83 -26.64
N PRO A 185 -24.82 -9.05 -26.47
CA PRO A 185 -25.82 -8.00 -26.71
C PRO A 185 -25.47 -6.71 -25.96
N GLU A 186 -25.51 -5.56 -26.64
CA GLU A 186 -25.09 -4.26 -26.07
C GLU A 186 -25.81 -3.92 -24.76
N GLU A 187 -27.09 -4.26 -24.66
CA GLU A 187 -27.89 -4.09 -23.44
C GLU A 187 -27.29 -4.85 -22.24
N LEU A 188 -26.88 -6.11 -22.45
CA LEU A 188 -26.30 -6.92 -21.39
C LEU A 188 -24.90 -6.44 -21.03
N ARG A 189 -24.13 -5.97 -22.01
CA ARG A 189 -22.80 -5.39 -21.78
C ARG A 189 -22.87 -4.13 -20.92
N SER A 190 -23.80 -3.23 -21.21
CA SER A 190 -24.02 -2.02 -20.41
C SER A 190 -24.38 -2.36 -18.96
N VAL A 191 -25.19 -3.40 -18.74
CA VAL A 191 -25.54 -3.88 -17.40
C VAL A 191 -24.32 -4.46 -16.67
N ILE A 192 -23.48 -5.25 -17.35
CA ILE A 192 -22.24 -5.80 -16.77
C ILE A 192 -21.28 -4.68 -16.38
N GLU A 193 -21.10 -3.67 -17.24
CA GLU A 193 -20.24 -2.51 -16.96
C GLU A 193 -20.77 -1.71 -15.76
N ALA A 194 -22.09 -1.51 -15.66
CA ALA A 194 -22.72 -0.86 -14.51
C ALA A 194 -22.54 -1.66 -13.20
N ASP A 195 -22.76 -2.98 -13.24
CA ASP A 195 -22.60 -3.87 -12.08
C ASP A 195 -21.12 -3.97 -11.65
N ALA A 196 -20.19 -3.92 -12.60
CA ALA A 196 -18.75 -3.91 -12.35
C ALA A 196 -18.29 -2.60 -11.67
N ALA A 197 -18.77 -1.45 -12.13
CA ALA A 197 -18.51 -0.15 -11.51
C ALA A 197 -19.01 -0.13 -10.04
N LEU A 198 -20.19 -0.70 -9.79
CA LEU A 198 -20.74 -0.85 -8.44
C LEU A 198 -19.92 -1.79 -7.55
N THR A 199 -19.16 -2.71 -8.14
CA THR A 199 -18.25 -3.61 -7.42
C THR A 199 -16.97 -2.91 -6.98
N GLU A 200 -16.48 -1.93 -7.75
CA GLU A 200 -15.31 -1.12 -7.36
C GLU A 200 -15.61 -0.24 -6.13
N ASP A 201 -16.82 0.29 -6.02
CA ASP A 201 -17.31 1.00 -4.83
C ASP A 201 -17.37 0.12 -3.56
N LEU A 202 -17.36 -1.21 -3.69
CA LEU A 202 -17.49 -2.16 -2.58
C LEU A 202 -16.15 -2.57 -1.95
N ILE A 203 -15.02 -2.27 -2.59
CA ILE A 203 -13.67 -2.61 -2.11
C ILE A 203 -13.09 -1.47 -1.27
N ALA A 204 -13.81 -1.05 -0.23
CA ALA A 204 -13.23 -0.19 0.79
C ALA A 204 -12.25 -1.02 1.65
N TYR A 205 -10.95 -0.93 1.35
CA TYR A 205 -9.89 -1.27 2.32
C TYR A 205 -9.88 -0.30 3.52
N ASN A 206 -10.56 0.82 3.35
CA ASN A 206 -10.77 1.90 4.30
C ASN A 206 -11.73 1.51 5.43
N ILE A 207 -11.31 1.75 6.68
CA ILE A 207 -12.11 1.56 7.89
C ILE A 207 -13.18 2.65 7.99
N ILE A 208 -12.95 3.82 7.38
CA ILE A 208 -13.95 4.89 7.29
C ILE A 208 -14.40 4.98 5.82
N PRO A 209 -15.57 4.44 5.47
CA PRO A 209 -16.02 4.47 4.08
C PRO A 209 -16.59 5.86 3.77
N PHE A 210 -15.77 6.72 3.16
CA PHE A 210 -16.20 8.06 2.73
C PHE A 210 -17.07 8.04 1.47
N ASP A 211 -16.87 7.05 0.60
CA ASP A 211 -17.48 6.97 -0.74
C ASP A 211 -18.61 5.94 -0.84
N GLY A 212 -18.61 4.96 0.07
CA GLY A 212 -19.77 4.12 0.30
C GLY A 212 -20.67 4.80 1.32
N GLN A 213 -21.99 4.86 1.07
CA GLN A 213 -23.01 5.26 2.06
C GLN A 213 -23.09 4.31 3.28
N THR A 214 -22.04 3.55 3.57
CA THR A 214 -21.87 2.59 4.66
C THR A 214 -21.67 3.33 6.00
N THR A 215 -22.76 3.79 6.60
CA THR A 215 -22.83 4.11 8.05
C THR A 215 -22.73 2.86 8.95
N THR A 216 -22.20 1.74 8.44
CA THR A 216 -22.06 0.48 9.17
C THR A 216 -20.99 0.54 10.25
N ASN A 217 -20.04 1.48 10.17
CA ASN A 217 -18.98 1.58 11.15
C ASN A 217 -19.38 2.58 12.24
N ALA A 218 -19.59 2.07 13.46
CA ALA A 218 -19.83 2.88 14.67
C ALA A 218 -18.77 4.01 14.84
N ILE A 219 -17.58 3.81 14.28
CA ILE A 219 -16.49 4.79 14.22
C ILE A 219 -16.93 6.09 13.53
N VAL A 220 -17.77 6.02 12.48
CA VAL A 220 -18.27 7.21 11.76
C VAL A 220 -19.24 8.04 12.62
N ALA A 221 -19.88 7.42 13.62
CA ALA A 221 -20.77 8.09 14.55
C ALA A 221 -20.03 8.80 15.69
N LEU A 222 -18.72 8.58 15.84
CA LEU A 222 -17.93 9.22 16.89
C LEU A 222 -17.83 10.74 16.62
N PRO A 223 -18.12 11.60 17.61
CA PRO A 223 -18.10 13.05 17.44
C PRO A 223 -16.76 13.59 16.91
N GLU A 224 -15.64 13.05 17.40
CA GLU A 224 -14.29 13.44 16.95
C GLU A 224 -14.03 13.08 15.47
N VAL A 225 -14.60 11.98 14.99
CA VAL A 225 -14.51 11.57 13.58
C VAL A 225 -15.38 12.49 12.73
N GLN A 226 -16.62 12.74 13.15
CA GLN A 226 -17.53 13.67 12.45
C GLN A 226 -16.96 15.09 12.35
N ALA A 227 -16.36 15.58 13.44
CA ALA A 227 -15.64 16.84 13.47
C ALA A 227 -14.50 16.88 12.44
N ALA A 228 -13.68 15.81 12.38
CA ALA A 228 -12.58 15.71 11.44
C ALA A 228 -13.05 15.65 9.98
N VAL A 229 -14.10 14.86 9.68
CA VAL A 229 -14.69 14.81 8.33
C VAL A 229 -15.26 16.18 7.95
N SER A 230 -15.94 16.85 8.87
CA SER A 230 -16.53 18.18 8.63
C SER A 230 -15.45 19.22 8.33
N ALA A 231 -14.30 19.15 9.01
CA ALA A 231 -13.18 20.07 8.81
C ALA A 231 -12.48 19.92 7.45
N LEU A 232 -12.57 18.75 6.80
CA LEU A 232 -12.00 18.53 5.48
C LEU A 232 -12.89 19.00 4.31
N LYS A 233 -14.14 19.39 4.58
CA LYS A 233 -15.09 19.85 3.56
C LYS A 233 -14.55 21.03 2.76
N TYR A 234 -15.09 21.19 1.55
CA TYR A 234 -14.80 22.34 0.70
C TYR A 234 -15.12 23.66 1.42
N PHE A 235 -14.15 24.56 1.50
CA PHE A 235 -14.31 25.87 2.14
C PHE A 235 -14.27 27.00 1.12
N HIS A 236 -14.83 28.17 1.47
CA HIS A 236 -14.99 29.31 0.55
C HIS A 236 -13.69 29.88 -0.05
N GLY A 237 -12.53 29.55 0.52
CA GLY A 237 -11.23 29.99 0.00
C GLY A 237 -10.65 29.09 -1.10
N LEU A 238 -11.33 28.00 -1.46
CA LEU A 238 -10.95 27.14 -2.58
C LEU A 238 -11.65 27.59 -3.87
N PRO A 239 -10.96 27.53 -5.03
CA PRO A 239 -11.56 27.83 -6.31
C PRO A 239 -12.61 26.78 -6.69
N ASN A 240 -13.54 27.11 -7.59
CA ASN A 240 -14.55 26.14 -8.02
C ASN A 240 -13.91 25.03 -8.86
N LEU A 241 -14.30 23.78 -8.59
CA LEU A 241 -13.98 22.65 -9.44
C LEU A 241 -14.76 22.74 -10.77
N PRO A 242 -14.19 22.26 -11.88
CA PRO A 242 -14.93 22.12 -13.14
C PRO A 242 -16.15 21.20 -12.99
N GLU A 243 -17.23 21.48 -13.74
CA GLU A 243 -18.49 20.72 -13.67
C GLU A 243 -18.35 19.26 -14.11
N ASP A 244 -17.35 18.97 -14.96
CA ASP A 244 -17.01 17.65 -15.49
C ASP A 244 -16.13 16.82 -14.53
N PHE A 245 -15.69 17.39 -13.40
CA PHE A 245 -14.88 16.64 -12.45
C PHE A 245 -15.73 15.56 -11.73
N PRO A 246 -15.33 14.27 -11.81
CA PRO A 246 -16.13 13.18 -11.28
C PRO A 246 -16.04 13.11 -9.74
N VAL A 247 -17.00 13.72 -9.05
CA VAL A 247 -17.21 13.55 -7.61
C VAL A 247 -18.19 12.39 -7.38
N PRO A 248 -17.91 11.45 -6.47
CA PRO A 248 -18.87 10.40 -6.11
C PRO A 248 -20.21 11.01 -5.68
N ALA A 249 -21.32 10.53 -6.25
CA ALA A 249 -22.67 11.04 -5.95
C ALA A 249 -23.10 10.83 -4.48
N THR A 250 -22.32 10.08 -3.71
CA THR A 250 -22.57 9.73 -2.31
C THR A 250 -22.09 10.80 -1.33
N ARG A 251 -21.25 11.75 -1.76
CA ARG A 251 -20.71 12.81 -0.90
C ARG A 251 -20.50 14.13 -1.66
N SER A 252 -20.37 15.22 -0.92
CA SER A 252 -19.90 16.49 -1.47
C SER A 252 -18.39 16.45 -1.72
N ALA A 253 -17.93 17.33 -2.63
CA ALA A 253 -16.50 17.55 -2.83
C ALA A 253 -15.83 18.05 -1.53
N ASP A 254 -14.57 17.69 -1.35
CA ASP A 254 -13.73 18.09 -0.22
C ASP A 254 -12.40 18.67 -0.69
N MET A 255 -11.56 19.15 0.25
CA MET A 255 -10.28 19.75 -0.12
C MET A 255 -9.30 18.75 -0.78
N LEU A 256 -9.48 17.45 -0.57
CA LEU A 256 -8.65 16.41 -1.17
C LEU A 256 -9.04 16.17 -2.63
N ASP A 257 -10.31 16.31 -2.97
CA ASP A 257 -10.76 16.31 -4.37
C ASP A 257 -10.19 17.49 -5.14
N PHE A 258 -10.10 18.66 -4.51
CA PHE A 258 -9.40 19.82 -5.07
C PHE A 258 -7.92 19.50 -5.34
N LEU A 259 -7.21 18.92 -4.37
CA LEU A 259 -5.81 18.54 -4.55
C LEU A 259 -5.64 17.45 -5.61
N GLN A 260 -6.57 16.49 -5.67
CA GLN A 260 -6.60 15.45 -6.69
C GLN A 260 -6.74 16.06 -8.08
N PHE A 261 -7.68 16.99 -8.27
CA PHE A 261 -7.87 17.66 -9.54
C PHE A 261 -6.65 18.49 -9.96
N VAL A 262 -6.07 19.26 -9.01
CA VAL A 262 -4.96 20.17 -9.30
C VAL A 262 -3.67 19.43 -9.66
N PHE A 263 -3.31 18.39 -8.91
CA PHE A 263 -2.02 17.72 -9.09
C PHE A 263 -2.13 16.34 -9.78
N GLY A 264 -3.35 15.84 -9.97
CA GLY A 264 -3.60 14.54 -10.60
C GLY A 264 -3.04 13.38 -9.77
N PHE A 265 -3.36 13.35 -8.47
CA PHE A 265 -3.05 12.23 -7.58
C PHE A 265 -3.91 11.00 -7.94
N GLN A 266 -3.38 9.81 -7.67
CA GLN A 266 -4.10 8.56 -7.87
C GLN A 266 -5.32 8.47 -6.95
N LYS A 267 -6.46 8.03 -7.50
CA LYS A 267 -7.74 7.92 -6.79
C LYS A 267 -7.63 7.14 -5.47
N ASP A 268 -6.96 5.98 -5.50
CA ASP A 268 -6.77 5.15 -4.31
C ASP A 268 -5.87 5.80 -3.25
N ASN A 269 -4.85 6.55 -3.68
CA ASN A 269 -4.02 7.31 -2.75
C ASN A 269 -4.85 8.36 -2.02
N VAL A 270 -5.68 9.10 -2.75
CA VAL A 270 -6.59 10.10 -2.18
C VAL A 270 -7.52 9.49 -1.14
N TYR A 271 -8.12 8.32 -1.43
CA TYR A 271 -8.96 7.61 -0.45
C TYR A 271 -8.21 7.20 0.80
N ASN A 272 -7.02 6.61 0.64
CA ASN A 272 -6.23 6.14 1.77
C ASN A 272 -5.77 7.32 2.65
N GLN A 273 -5.31 8.42 2.04
CA GLN A 273 -4.84 9.59 2.80
C GLN A 273 -5.99 10.36 3.44
N ARG A 274 -7.17 10.42 2.81
CA ARG A 274 -8.39 10.98 3.42
C ARG A 274 -8.68 10.34 4.77
N GLU A 275 -8.71 9.01 4.79
CA GLU A 275 -8.92 8.26 6.03
C GLU A 275 -7.81 8.51 7.05
N HIS A 276 -6.56 8.43 6.59
CA HIS A 276 -5.40 8.62 7.46
C HIS A 276 -5.43 9.98 8.17
N ILE A 277 -5.73 11.06 7.46
CA ILE A 277 -5.82 12.41 8.02
C ILE A 277 -6.97 12.50 9.02
N VAL A 278 -8.13 11.91 8.72
CA VAL A 278 -9.26 11.87 9.66
C VAL A 278 -8.88 11.15 10.95
N HIS A 279 -8.17 10.02 10.88
CA HIS A 279 -7.69 9.33 12.08
C HIS A 279 -6.70 10.18 12.90
N LEU A 280 -5.76 10.86 12.25
CA LEU A 280 -4.81 11.74 12.94
C LEU A 280 -5.53 12.86 13.68
N LEU A 281 -6.49 13.52 13.02
CA LEU A 281 -7.27 14.61 13.60
C LEU A 281 -8.19 14.13 14.72
N ALA A 282 -8.92 13.03 14.52
CA ALA A 282 -9.79 12.46 15.53
C ALA A 282 -8.99 12.00 16.77
N ASN A 283 -7.82 11.40 16.56
CA ASN A 283 -6.94 11.00 17.65
C ASN A 283 -6.43 12.20 18.46
N GLU A 284 -6.00 13.28 17.81
CA GLU A 284 -5.58 14.48 18.54
C GLU A 284 -6.75 15.19 19.22
N GLN A 285 -7.94 15.23 18.59
CA GLN A 285 -9.15 15.75 19.22
C GLN A 285 -9.51 14.96 20.48
N SER A 286 -9.45 13.63 20.43
CA SER A 286 -9.78 12.77 21.58
C SER A 286 -8.91 13.05 22.82
N GLN A 287 -7.68 13.55 22.62
CA GLN A 287 -6.79 13.94 23.72
C GLN A 287 -7.17 15.29 24.36
N LEU A 288 -7.87 16.16 23.63
CA LEU A 288 -8.34 17.46 24.12
C LEU A 288 -9.74 17.38 24.74
N GLY A 289 -10.52 16.38 24.31
CA GLY A 289 -11.89 16.13 24.78
C GLY A 289 -12.81 15.74 23.63
N ILE A 290 -13.87 15.01 23.95
CA ILE A 290 -14.89 14.63 22.96
C ILE A 290 -15.78 15.86 22.72
N PRO A 291 -16.00 16.26 21.45
CA PRO A 291 -16.94 17.34 21.16
C PRO A 291 -18.37 16.95 21.57
N ASP A 292 -18.96 17.70 22.52
CA ASP A 292 -20.32 17.46 23.03
C ASP A 292 -21.41 18.25 22.26
N GLU A 293 -21.03 19.02 21.23
CA GLU A 293 -21.94 19.84 20.43
C GLU A 293 -22.78 19.01 19.43
N ILE A 294 -24.00 19.48 19.13
CA ILE A 294 -24.91 18.85 18.14
C ILE A 294 -24.25 18.75 16.75
N GLU A 295 -23.42 19.75 16.40
CA GLU A 295 -22.53 19.71 15.25
C GLU A 295 -21.08 19.71 15.74
N PRO A 296 -20.43 18.54 15.85
CA PRO A 296 -19.11 18.47 16.44
C PRO A 296 -18.09 19.19 15.54
N LYS A 297 -17.28 20.06 16.15
CA LYS A 297 -16.23 20.82 15.48
C LYS A 297 -14.87 20.45 16.06
N LEU A 298 -13.86 20.43 15.20
CA LEU A 298 -12.49 20.24 15.63
C LEU A 298 -11.99 21.47 16.39
N ASP A 299 -11.31 21.21 17.49
CA ASP A 299 -10.52 22.19 18.21
C ASP A 299 -9.32 22.64 17.34
N GLU A 300 -9.08 23.95 17.27
CA GLU A 300 -7.97 24.52 16.51
C GLU A 300 -6.62 24.03 17.03
N ALA A 301 -6.50 23.74 18.32
CA ALA A 301 -5.29 23.17 18.92
C ALA A 301 -4.99 21.77 18.38
N ALA A 302 -6.01 20.94 18.10
CA ALA A 302 -5.82 19.62 17.49
C ALA A 302 -5.25 19.77 16.07
N VAL A 303 -5.85 20.67 15.27
CA VAL A 303 -5.40 20.96 13.89
C VAL A 303 -3.96 21.48 13.90
N GLN A 304 -3.63 22.44 14.76
CA GLN A 304 -2.30 23.02 14.87
C GLN A 304 -1.25 21.98 15.29
N LYS A 305 -1.59 21.07 16.21
CA LYS A 305 -0.69 20.01 16.66
C LYS A 305 -0.40 18.99 15.55
N VAL A 306 -1.43 18.55 14.81
CA VAL A 306 -1.25 17.68 13.63
C VAL A 306 -0.40 18.38 12.57
N PHE A 307 -0.67 19.66 12.31
CA PHE A 307 0.06 20.48 11.35
C PHE A 307 1.56 20.54 11.67
N LEU A 308 1.91 20.98 12.90
CA LEU A 308 3.29 21.14 13.33
C LEU A 308 4.04 19.81 13.34
N LYS A 309 3.39 18.74 13.80
CA LYS A 309 4.00 17.40 13.86
C LYS A 309 4.23 16.81 12.47
N SER A 310 3.27 16.99 11.55
CA SER A 310 3.38 16.43 10.20
C SER A 310 4.42 17.16 9.36
N LEU A 311 4.59 18.46 9.59
CA LEU A 311 5.51 19.31 8.83
C LEU A 311 6.79 19.68 9.59
N GLU A 312 7.07 19.02 10.73
CA GLU A 312 8.27 19.28 11.55
C GLU A 312 9.55 19.19 10.71
N ASN A 313 9.67 18.14 9.90
CA ASN A 313 10.83 17.95 9.03
C ASN A 313 10.98 19.08 8.01
N TYR A 314 9.86 19.55 7.45
CA TYR A 314 9.85 20.68 6.51
C TYR A 314 10.25 22.00 7.19
N ILE A 315 9.74 22.26 8.40
CA ILE A 315 10.09 23.45 9.19
C ILE A 315 11.59 23.44 9.51
N ASN A 316 12.12 22.29 9.94
CA ASN A 316 13.54 22.12 10.24
C ASN A 316 14.41 22.27 8.98
N TRP A 317 13.99 21.71 7.84
CA TRP A 317 14.67 21.87 6.56
C TRP A 317 14.72 23.34 6.12
N CYS A 318 13.62 24.08 6.25
CA CYS A 318 13.59 25.52 5.96
C CYS A 318 14.53 26.30 6.89
N SER A 319 14.51 26.00 8.19
CA SER A 319 15.39 26.62 9.17
C SER A 319 16.86 26.33 8.87
N TYR A 320 17.20 25.08 8.53
CA TYR A 320 18.55 24.66 8.19
C TYR A 320 19.09 25.37 6.95
N LEU A 321 18.28 25.46 5.88
CA LEU A 321 18.65 26.18 4.66
C LEU A 321 18.54 27.71 4.78
N CYS A 322 18.08 28.23 5.92
CA CYS A 322 17.80 29.65 6.13
C CYS A 322 16.83 30.23 5.08
N ILE A 323 15.83 29.45 4.68
CA ILE A 323 14.74 29.89 3.78
C ILE A 323 13.45 30.08 4.55
N GLN A 324 12.60 30.98 4.07
CA GLN A 324 11.29 31.19 4.67
C GLN A 324 10.36 30.01 4.33
N PRO A 325 9.62 29.45 5.31
CA PRO A 325 8.52 28.54 5.04
C PRO A 325 7.49 29.18 4.11
N VAL A 326 6.65 28.38 3.44
CA VAL A 326 5.66 28.93 2.49
C VAL A 326 4.62 29.83 3.17
N TRP A 327 4.48 29.71 4.49
CA TRP A 327 3.71 30.65 5.31
C TRP A 327 4.62 31.69 5.97
N SER A 328 4.20 32.96 5.95
CA SER A 328 4.97 34.06 6.55
C SER A 328 4.86 34.12 8.07
N ASN A 329 3.66 33.93 8.62
CA ASN A 329 3.41 33.86 10.06
C ASN A 329 2.46 32.69 10.31
N LEU A 330 2.80 31.81 11.24
CA LEU A 330 1.97 30.67 11.64
C LEU A 330 0.62 31.11 12.20
N GLU A 331 0.59 32.21 12.96
CA GLU A 331 -0.64 32.76 13.55
C GLU A 331 -1.62 33.30 12.49
N ALA A 332 -1.13 33.61 11.29
CA ALA A 332 -1.95 34.08 10.17
C ALA A 332 -2.47 32.93 9.29
N VAL A 333 -2.06 31.68 9.54
CA VAL A 333 -2.53 30.52 8.78
C VAL A 333 -3.81 30.01 9.43
N GLY A 334 -4.95 30.20 8.78
CA GLY A 334 -6.22 29.64 9.24
C GLY A 334 -6.21 28.11 9.25
N LYS A 335 -7.09 27.50 10.06
CA LYS A 335 -7.22 26.04 10.21
C LYS A 335 -7.43 25.33 8.88
N GLU A 336 -8.21 25.90 7.96
CA GLU A 336 -8.50 25.32 6.65
C GLU A 336 -7.24 25.24 5.80
N LYS A 337 -6.38 26.27 5.85
CA LYS A 337 -5.11 26.30 5.13
C LYS A 337 -4.08 25.36 5.75
N MET A 338 -4.07 25.21 7.08
CA MET A 338 -3.26 24.18 7.75
C MET A 338 -3.65 22.77 7.30
N LEU A 339 -4.96 22.47 7.28
CA LEU A 339 -5.47 21.19 6.82
C LEU A 339 -5.15 20.94 5.34
N LEU A 340 -5.24 21.96 4.49
CA LEU A 340 -4.87 21.87 3.08
C LEU A 340 -3.38 21.51 2.91
N PHE A 341 -2.50 22.13 3.69
CA PHE A 341 -1.07 21.84 3.69
C PHE A 341 -0.75 20.42 4.18
N VAL A 342 -1.38 19.98 5.27
CA VAL A 342 -1.27 18.61 5.78
C VAL A 342 -1.74 17.61 4.74
N SER A 343 -2.87 17.89 4.09
CA SER A 343 -3.46 17.04 3.06
C SER A 343 -2.53 16.89 1.86
N LEU A 344 -1.99 18.00 1.36
CA LEU A 344 -1.02 17.98 0.26
C LEU A 344 0.24 17.20 0.62
N TYR A 345 0.77 17.40 1.83
CA TYR A 345 1.96 16.67 2.28
C TYR A 345 1.73 15.16 2.32
N PHE A 346 0.60 14.70 2.87
CA PHE A 346 0.30 13.27 2.92
C PHE A 346 -0.03 12.67 1.55
N LEU A 347 -0.62 13.42 0.62
CA LEU A 347 -0.80 12.97 -0.76
C LEU A 347 0.55 12.79 -1.49
N ILE A 348 1.46 13.76 -1.34
CA ILE A 348 2.85 13.67 -1.84
C ILE A 348 3.53 12.44 -1.22
N TRP A 349 3.44 12.29 0.10
CA TRP A 349 4.01 11.15 0.80
C TRP A 349 3.41 9.84 0.29
N GLY A 350 2.09 9.78 0.10
CA GLY A 350 1.35 8.61 -0.35
C GLY A 350 1.75 8.07 -1.73
N GLU A 351 2.24 8.92 -2.63
CA GLU A 351 2.73 8.53 -3.96
C GLU A 351 4.25 8.51 -4.12
N ALA A 352 5.01 9.02 -3.15
CA ALA A 352 6.47 9.07 -3.23
C ALA A 352 7.18 7.71 -3.30
N SER A 353 6.52 6.60 -2.94
CA SER A 353 7.10 5.24 -3.01
C SER A 353 8.48 5.18 -2.31
N ASN A 354 9.53 4.69 -2.98
CA ASN A 354 10.90 4.63 -2.46
C ASN A 354 11.55 6.01 -2.24
N ILE A 355 11.04 7.08 -2.87
CA ILE A 355 11.56 8.44 -2.68
C ILE A 355 11.28 8.96 -1.26
N ARG A 356 10.39 8.31 -0.50
CA ARG A 356 10.18 8.60 0.94
C ARG A 356 11.44 8.49 1.80
N PHE A 357 12.44 7.74 1.35
CA PHE A 357 13.73 7.65 2.01
C PHE A 357 14.64 8.87 1.75
N LEU A 358 14.13 9.90 1.07
CA LEU A 358 14.77 11.20 0.83
C LEU A 358 13.94 12.32 1.49
N PRO A 359 14.00 12.49 2.82
CA PRO A 359 13.14 13.42 3.54
C PRO A 359 13.23 14.86 3.03
N GLU A 360 14.42 15.35 2.72
CA GLU A 360 14.70 16.72 2.31
C GLU A 360 14.32 16.94 0.83
N CYS A 361 14.41 15.88 0.02
CA CYS A 361 13.80 15.87 -1.31
C CYS A 361 12.27 16.02 -1.22
N LEU A 362 11.62 15.35 -0.27
CA LEU A 362 10.18 15.53 -0.05
C LEU A 362 9.85 16.96 0.41
N CYS A 363 10.67 17.54 1.31
CA CYS A 363 10.52 18.93 1.72
C CYS A 363 10.61 19.89 0.53
N TYR A 364 11.54 19.66 -0.40
CA TYR A 364 11.66 20.45 -1.64
C TYR A 364 10.42 20.32 -2.54
N ILE A 365 9.93 19.10 -2.76
CA ILE A 365 8.71 18.85 -3.56
C ILE A 365 7.52 19.58 -2.94
N PHE A 366 7.32 19.38 -1.63
CA PHE A 366 6.25 20.05 -0.88
C PHE A 366 6.36 21.58 -0.95
N HIS A 367 7.55 22.15 -0.74
CA HIS A 367 7.78 23.59 -0.80
C HIS A 367 7.31 24.20 -2.13
N ASN A 368 7.68 23.58 -3.24
CA ASN A 368 7.33 24.11 -4.57
C ASN A 368 5.85 23.86 -4.91
N MET A 369 5.29 22.69 -4.57
CA MET A 369 3.89 22.40 -4.79
C MET A 369 2.96 23.31 -4.00
N VAL A 370 3.30 23.66 -2.75
CA VAL A 370 2.50 24.62 -1.98
C VAL A 370 2.54 26.01 -2.63
N ARG A 371 3.69 26.44 -3.15
CA ARG A 371 3.80 27.73 -3.88
C ARG A 371 2.93 27.75 -5.14
N GLU A 372 2.95 26.67 -5.91
CA GLU A 372 2.12 26.50 -7.08
C GLU A 372 0.62 26.45 -6.73
N MET A 373 0.27 25.73 -5.66
CA MET A 373 -1.10 25.69 -5.12
C MET A 373 -1.57 27.09 -4.70
N ASP A 374 -0.74 27.87 -4.01
CA ASP A 374 -1.06 29.24 -3.59
C ASP A 374 -1.30 30.18 -4.79
N GLU A 375 -0.70 29.92 -5.96
CA GLU A 375 -1.03 30.63 -7.21
C GLU A 375 -2.39 30.22 -7.79
N ILE A 376 -2.74 28.93 -7.68
CA ILE A 376 -4.03 28.40 -8.15
C ILE A 376 -5.18 28.87 -7.26
N LEU A 377 -4.97 28.96 -5.94
CA LEU A 377 -5.95 29.49 -4.98
C LEU A 377 -6.35 30.96 -5.26
N ARG A 378 -5.54 31.72 -6.01
CA ARG A 378 -5.87 33.10 -6.41
C ARG A 378 -6.81 33.17 -7.62
N ARG A 379 -7.09 32.05 -8.29
CA ARG A 379 -7.97 31.98 -9.46
C ARG A 379 -9.40 31.64 -9.02
N PRO A 380 -10.43 32.03 -9.80
CA PRO A 380 -11.82 31.69 -9.47
C PRO A 380 -12.17 30.22 -9.78
N VAL A 381 -11.51 29.63 -10.78
CA VAL A 381 -11.73 28.25 -11.23
C VAL A 381 -10.42 27.47 -11.10
N ALA A 382 -10.51 26.27 -10.54
CA ALA A 382 -9.36 25.40 -10.36
C ALA A 382 -8.78 25.02 -11.73
N GLN A 383 -7.45 24.94 -11.82
CA GLN A 383 -6.76 24.48 -13.01
C GLN A 383 -5.68 23.47 -12.62
N PRO A 384 -5.36 22.51 -13.50
CA PRO A 384 -4.22 21.62 -13.30
C PRO A 384 -2.93 22.43 -13.09
N ALA A 385 -2.09 21.96 -12.17
CA ALA A 385 -0.77 22.51 -11.93
C ALA A 385 0.12 22.38 -13.17
N ASN A 386 0.98 23.37 -13.41
CA ASN A 386 1.94 23.34 -14.50
C ASN A 386 2.95 22.19 -14.34
N SER A 387 3.29 21.84 -13.10
CA SER A 387 4.12 20.68 -12.78
C SER A 387 3.45 19.33 -13.08
N CYS A 388 2.13 19.32 -13.20
CA CYS A 388 1.30 18.13 -13.28
C CYS A 388 0.25 18.24 -14.40
N ASN A 389 0.65 18.69 -15.58
CA ASN A 389 -0.26 18.80 -16.72
C ASN A 389 -0.22 17.51 -17.55
N SER A 390 -1.27 16.71 -17.48
CA SER A 390 -1.45 15.48 -18.28
C SER A 390 -2.87 15.39 -18.83
N VAL A 391 -3.01 14.85 -20.04
CA VAL A 391 -4.32 14.64 -20.69
C VAL A 391 -5.15 13.57 -19.95
N ASN A 392 -4.49 12.67 -19.21
CA ASN A 392 -5.12 11.48 -18.61
C ASN A 392 -5.52 11.64 -17.12
N GLY A 393 -5.46 12.85 -16.56
CA GLY A 393 -5.92 13.16 -15.20
C GLY A 393 -5.03 12.69 -14.04
N VAL A 394 -4.23 11.63 -14.20
CA VAL A 394 -3.15 11.26 -13.25
C VAL A 394 -1.81 11.79 -13.78
N SER A 395 -1.11 12.56 -12.95
CA SER A 395 0.07 13.33 -13.41
C SER A 395 1.16 13.47 -12.38
N PHE A 396 0.85 13.51 -11.08
CA PHE A 396 1.87 13.71 -10.05
C PHE A 396 2.92 12.59 -10.06
N LEU A 397 2.49 11.33 -10.04
CA LEU A 397 3.38 10.17 -10.07
C LEU A 397 4.30 10.18 -11.30
N ASP A 398 3.76 10.49 -12.48
CA ASP A 398 4.49 10.43 -13.75
C ASP A 398 5.42 11.63 -13.97
N GLN A 399 5.01 12.83 -13.59
CA GLN A 399 5.75 14.06 -13.86
C GLN A 399 6.70 14.46 -12.73
N VAL A 400 6.34 14.17 -11.46
CA VAL A 400 7.13 14.58 -10.29
C VAL A 400 7.97 13.43 -9.75
N ILE A 401 7.37 12.27 -9.47
CA ILE A 401 8.05 11.16 -8.78
C ILE A 401 8.86 10.29 -9.74
N THR A 402 8.29 9.92 -10.89
CA THR A 402 8.91 8.98 -11.84
C THR A 402 10.29 9.44 -12.34
N PRO A 403 10.52 10.71 -12.70
CA PRO A 403 11.85 11.17 -13.13
C PRO A 403 12.93 10.98 -12.05
N LEU A 404 12.58 11.19 -10.78
CA LEU A 404 13.47 10.92 -9.65
C LEU A 404 13.69 9.42 -9.46
N TYR A 405 12.60 8.65 -9.40
CA TYR A 405 12.64 7.21 -9.19
C TYR A 405 13.49 6.50 -10.23
N VAL A 406 13.36 6.85 -11.50
CA VAL A 406 14.13 6.23 -12.60
C VAL A 406 15.63 6.43 -12.42
N VAL A 407 16.07 7.59 -11.93
CA VAL A 407 17.49 7.88 -11.70
C VAL A 407 18.00 7.11 -10.48
N VAL A 408 17.24 7.12 -9.38
CA VAL A 408 17.58 6.35 -8.16
C VAL A 408 17.62 4.85 -8.45
N ALA A 409 16.67 4.33 -9.22
CA ALA A 409 16.63 2.93 -9.62
C ALA A 409 17.83 2.56 -10.52
N ALA A 410 18.21 3.43 -11.46
CA ALA A 410 19.37 3.21 -12.31
C ALA A 410 20.69 3.20 -11.50
N GLU A 411 20.82 4.03 -10.46
CA GLU A 411 21.95 3.95 -9.53
C GLU A 411 21.92 2.66 -8.69
N ALA A 412 20.74 2.25 -8.21
CA ALA A 412 20.60 1.05 -7.40
C ALA A 412 21.01 -0.22 -8.17
N VAL A 413 20.77 -0.29 -9.49
CA VAL A 413 21.25 -1.40 -10.33
C VAL A 413 22.79 -1.49 -10.34
N ASN A 414 23.50 -0.36 -10.24
CA ASN A 414 24.97 -0.35 -10.21
C ASN A 414 25.58 -0.85 -8.88
N ASN A 415 24.74 -1.04 -7.85
CA ASN A 415 25.14 -1.64 -6.57
C ASN A 415 25.58 -3.11 -6.70
N ASN A 416 25.26 -3.80 -7.81
CA ASN A 416 25.66 -5.19 -8.08
C ASN A 416 25.37 -6.14 -6.90
N ASN A 417 24.12 -6.14 -6.41
CA ASN A 417 23.68 -6.91 -5.24
C ASN A 417 24.55 -6.71 -3.97
N GLY A 418 25.06 -5.50 -3.75
CA GLY A 418 25.87 -5.15 -2.58
C GLY A 418 27.36 -5.50 -2.70
N GLN A 419 27.80 -5.99 -3.86
CA GLN A 419 29.22 -6.29 -4.12
C GLN A 419 30.00 -5.08 -4.66
N ALA A 420 29.31 -4.01 -5.06
CA ALA A 420 29.95 -2.79 -5.49
C ALA A 420 30.51 -2.01 -4.30
N PRO A 421 31.71 -1.41 -4.41
CA PRO A 421 32.20 -0.53 -3.35
C PRO A 421 31.28 0.70 -3.20
N HIS A 422 30.96 1.04 -1.94
CA HIS A 422 30.65 2.37 -1.40
C HIS A 422 30.75 3.53 -2.41
N SER A 423 31.97 3.81 -2.85
CA SER A 423 32.35 4.97 -3.67
C SER A 423 31.87 4.95 -5.13
N ALA A 424 31.43 3.81 -5.66
CA ALA A 424 31.18 3.65 -7.09
C ALA A 424 29.75 4.02 -7.54
N TRP A 425 28.81 4.18 -6.61
CA TRP A 425 27.39 4.42 -6.89
C TRP A 425 26.75 5.30 -5.80
N ARG A 426 25.65 5.99 -6.11
CA ARG A 426 24.94 6.87 -5.16
C ARG A 426 23.81 6.10 -4.45
N ASN A 427 23.80 6.14 -3.12
CA ASN A 427 22.69 5.63 -2.30
C ASN A 427 21.66 6.72 -2.03
N TYR A 428 20.59 6.41 -1.28
CA TYR A 428 19.57 7.41 -0.92
C TYR A 428 20.16 8.62 -0.19
N ASP A 429 21.09 8.42 0.73
CA ASP A 429 21.74 9.51 1.48
C ASP A 429 22.49 10.47 0.54
N ASP A 430 23.25 9.94 -0.43
CA ASP A 430 23.95 10.73 -1.45
C ASP A 430 22.99 11.53 -2.36
N PHE A 431 21.75 11.06 -2.54
CA PHE A 431 20.71 11.82 -3.26
C PHE A 431 20.10 12.89 -2.37
N ASN A 432 19.89 12.58 -1.10
CA ASN A 432 19.27 13.45 -0.13
C ASN A 432 20.16 14.63 0.25
N GLU A 433 21.48 14.40 0.34
CA GLU A 433 22.51 15.43 0.61
C GLU A 433 22.41 16.62 -0.36
N TYR A 434 22.02 16.39 -1.62
CA TYR A 434 21.84 17.46 -2.59
C TYR A 434 20.81 18.51 -2.13
N PHE A 435 19.81 18.09 -1.35
CA PHE A 435 18.77 18.95 -0.78
C PHE A 435 19.17 19.63 0.54
N TRP A 436 20.39 19.40 1.03
CA TRP A 436 20.98 20.12 2.17
C TRP A 436 21.64 21.44 1.75
N SER A 437 21.55 21.83 0.49
CA SER A 437 22.08 23.11 0.03
C SER A 437 21.10 23.86 -0.85
N LEU A 438 21.25 25.19 -0.91
CA LEU A 438 20.45 26.05 -1.78
C LEU A 438 20.61 25.72 -3.29
N HIS A 439 21.63 24.93 -3.68
CA HIS A 439 21.78 24.42 -5.04
C HIS A 439 20.63 23.48 -5.45
N CYS A 440 19.84 22.97 -4.50
CA CYS A 440 18.63 22.20 -4.80
C CYS A 440 17.64 23.00 -5.66
N PHE A 441 17.60 24.33 -5.50
CA PHE A 441 16.74 25.20 -6.31
C PHE A 441 17.18 25.34 -7.78
N GLU A 442 18.41 24.95 -8.13
CA GLU A 442 18.85 24.89 -9.53
C GLU A 442 18.10 23.81 -10.33
N LEU A 443 17.54 22.80 -9.66
CA LEU A 443 16.68 21.79 -10.28
C LEU A 443 15.42 22.40 -10.90
N SER A 444 15.06 23.63 -10.53
CA SER A 444 13.86 24.35 -11.00
C SER A 444 12.55 23.63 -10.66
N TRP A 445 11.43 24.32 -10.84
CA TRP A 445 10.09 23.74 -10.74
C TRP A 445 9.25 24.18 -11.95
N PRO A 446 8.74 23.27 -12.79
CA PRO A 446 8.91 21.81 -12.76
C PRO A 446 10.38 21.36 -12.99
N TRP A 447 10.66 20.07 -12.82
CA TRP A 447 12.02 19.54 -12.90
C TRP A 447 12.75 19.89 -14.20
N ARG A 448 13.95 20.46 -14.07
CA ARG A 448 14.92 20.58 -15.16
C ARG A 448 15.61 19.24 -15.39
N GLN A 449 15.02 18.39 -16.22
CA GLN A 449 15.55 17.06 -16.54
C GLN A 449 16.94 17.08 -17.23
N SER A 450 17.38 18.23 -17.75
CA SER A 450 18.74 18.43 -18.29
C SER A 450 19.81 18.62 -17.21
N SER A 451 19.41 18.76 -15.94
CA SER A 451 20.35 18.90 -14.83
C SER A 451 21.24 17.65 -14.68
N PRO A 452 22.53 17.81 -14.30
CA PRO A 452 23.40 16.71 -13.92
C PRO A 452 22.81 15.74 -12.89
N PHE A 453 21.90 16.22 -12.04
CA PHE A 453 21.21 15.41 -11.04
C PHE A 453 20.36 14.29 -11.65
N PHE A 454 19.73 14.53 -12.81
CA PHE A 454 18.85 13.57 -13.48
C PHE A 454 19.56 12.70 -14.54
N GLN A 455 20.89 12.82 -14.66
CA GLN A 455 21.64 12.02 -15.63
C GLN A 455 21.82 10.59 -15.11
N LYS A 456 21.33 9.61 -15.90
CA LYS A 456 21.48 8.19 -15.58
C LYS A 456 22.96 7.78 -15.60
N PRO A 457 23.39 6.91 -14.67
CA PRO A 457 24.76 6.40 -14.69
C PRO A 457 24.99 5.51 -15.93
N PRO A 458 26.20 5.53 -16.53
CA PRO A 458 26.52 4.64 -17.62
C PRO A 458 26.50 3.17 -17.15
N PRO A 459 25.95 2.23 -17.93
CA PRO A 459 25.93 0.82 -17.57
C PRO A 459 27.36 0.27 -17.44
N ARG A 460 27.61 -0.46 -16.36
CA ARG A 460 28.93 -0.92 -15.91
C ARG A 460 29.61 -1.94 -16.86
N THR A 461 28.97 -2.32 -17.96
CA THR A 461 29.47 -3.29 -18.96
C THR A 461 30.63 -2.78 -19.81
N LYS A 462 30.97 -1.49 -19.77
CA LYS A 462 32.12 -0.93 -20.53
C LYS A 462 33.20 -0.38 -19.61
N TYR A 463 33.95 -1.30 -19.00
CA TYR A 463 35.18 -0.99 -18.27
C TYR A 463 36.40 -0.64 -19.16
N LEU A 464 36.22 -0.47 -20.48
CA LEU A 464 37.37 -0.36 -21.39
C LEU A 464 37.72 1.04 -21.92
N LEU A 465 36.88 2.06 -21.74
CA LEU A 465 37.20 3.41 -22.22
C LEU A 465 36.80 4.47 -21.20
N LYS A 466 37.71 4.69 -20.26
CA LYS A 466 37.67 5.82 -19.34
C LYS A 466 38.19 7.06 -20.09
N THR A 467 37.30 7.77 -20.80
CA THR A 467 37.57 9.16 -21.21
C THR A 467 37.06 10.11 -20.15
N ALA A 468 37.98 10.92 -19.64
CA ALA A 468 37.73 12.00 -18.69
C ALA A 468 36.64 12.95 -19.20
N GLY A 469 35.78 13.42 -18.28
CA GLY A 469 34.81 14.49 -18.55
C GLY A 469 33.32 14.12 -18.48
N SER A 470 32.91 13.17 -17.63
CA SER A 470 31.48 13.04 -17.32
C SER A 470 31.06 14.19 -16.40
N LYS A 471 30.18 15.07 -16.90
CA LYS A 471 29.54 16.17 -16.15
C LYS A 471 28.52 15.65 -15.11
N ARG A 472 28.86 14.60 -14.37
CA ARG A 472 28.03 14.01 -13.32
C ARG A 472 28.33 14.71 -11.99
N CYS A 473 27.29 14.93 -11.19
CA CYS A 473 27.46 15.26 -9.77
C CYS A 473 27.97 13.99 -9.05
N GLY A 474 29.26 13.95 -8.72
CA GLY A 474 29.86 12.86 -7.94
C GLY A 474 29.34 12.85 -6.49
N LYS A 475 29.74 11.85 -5.70
CA LYS A 475 29.45 11.84 -4.24
C LYS A 475 29.99 13.11 -3.61
N THR A 476 29.15 13.84 -2.88
CA THR A 476 29.44 15.21 -2.46
C THR A 476 30.11 15.32 -1.10
N SER A 477 29.87 14.42 -0.16
CA SER A 477 30.81 14.24 0.95
C SER A 477 30.54 12.90 1.64
N PHE A 478 31.61 12.29 2.14
CA PHE A 478 31.61 11.01 2.87
C PHE A 478 31.60 9.72 2.02
N VAL A 479 32.74 9.01 2.05
CA VAL A 479 32.88 7.65 1.54
C VAL A 479 33.09 6.71 2.73
N GLU A 480 32.04 6.00 3.15
CA GLU A 480 32.17 4.98 4.20
C GLU A 480 33.03 3.81 3.69
N HIS A 481 34.26 3.71 4.18
CA HIS A 481 35.09 2.52 4.00
C HIS A 481 34.77 1.51 5.09
N ARG A 482 33.83 0.59 4.81
CA ARG A 482 33.51 -0.50 5.74
C ARG A 482 34.68 -1.47 5.85
N THR A 483 35.48 -1.31 6.90
CA THR A 483 36.45 -2.30 7.36
C THR A 483 35.82 -3.25 8.38
N PHE A 484 36.40 -4.44 8.58
CA PHE A 484 35.95 -5.42 9.58
C PHE A 484 35.83 -4.82 11.00
N LEU A 485 36.57 -3.73 11.28
CA LEU A 485 36.53 -2.99 12.55
C LEU A 485 35.18 -2.31 12.82
N HIS A 486 34.37 -2.02 11.80
CA HIS A 486 33.01 -1.50 12.00
C HIS A 486 32.11 -2.49 12.75
N LEU A 487 32.29 -3.80 12.55
CA LEU A 487 31.53 -4.82 13.28
C LEU A 487 31.83 -4.77 14.79
N TYR A 488 33.10 -4.53 15.16
CA TYR A 488 33.49 -4.38 16.55
C TYR A 488 32.89 -3.11 17.18
N HIS A 489 32.93 -2.00 16.44
CA HIS A 489 32.38 -0.71 16.89
C HIS A 489 30.85 -0.75 17.07
N SER A 490 30.11 -1.22 16.06
CA SER A 490 28.64 -1.29 16.08
C SER A 490 28.11 -2.18 17.21
N PHE A 491 28.87 -3.18 17.63
CA PHE A 491 28.48 -4.13 18.68
C PHE A 491 29.38 -4.07 19.92
N HIS A 492 30.00 -2.93 20.25
CA HIS A 492 30.91 -2.80 21.38
C HIS A 492 30.31 -3.29 22.71
N ARG A 493 29.00 -3.05 22.94
CA ARG A 493 28.29 -3.53 24.15
C ARG A 493 28.27 -5.06 24.24
N LEU A 494 28.11 -5.75 23.11
CA LEU A 494 28.14 -7.21 23.03
C LEU A 494 29.55 -7.73 23.36
N TRP A 495 30.58 -7.11 22.80
CA TRP A 495 31.98 -7.53 23.04
C TRP A 495 32.41 -7.32 24.49
N ILE A 496 32.06 -6.17 25.09
CA ILE A 496 32.30 -5.90 26.52
C ILE A 496 31.60 -6.95 27.38
N PHE A 497 30.33 -7.24 27.08
CA PHE A 497 29.57 -8.26 27.80
C PHE A 497 30.22 -9.65 27.68
N LEU A 498 30.58 -10.09 26.48
CA LEU A 498 31.18 -11.41 26.25
C LEU A 498 32.51 -11.57 27.00
N VAL A 499 33.38 -10.55 26.97
CA VAL A 499 34.68 -10.59 27.68
C VAL A 499 34.48 -10.63 29.19
N MET A 500 33.59 -9.79 29.75
CA MET A 500 33.32 -9.79 31.19
C MET A 500 32.67 -11.10 31.65
N MET A 501 31.73 -11.64 30.88
CA MET A 501 31.08 -12.92 31.18
C MET A 501 32.08 -14.06 31.10
N PHE A 502 32.95 -14.08 30.08
CA PHE A 502 34.00 -15.08 29.97
C PHE A 502 34.96 -15.03 31.14
N GLN A 503 35.43 -13.85 31.54
CA GLN A 503 36.31 -13.67 32.69
C GLN A 503 35.61 -14.10 34.00
N GLY A 504 34.35 -13.70 34.21
CA GLY A 504 33.59 -14.08 35.40
C GLY A 504 33.38 -15.59 35.48
N LEU A 505 32.99 -16.22 34.37
CA LEU A 505 32.82 -17.68 34.30
C LEU A 505 34.15 -18.42 34.46
N ALA A 506 35.25 -17.90 33.92
CA ALA A 506 36.58 -18.47 34.12
C ALA A 506 36.98 -18.42 35.60
N ILE A 507 36.81 -17.28 36.28
CA ILE A 507 37.09 -17.14 37.72
C ILE A 507 36.27 -18.14 38.54
N ILE A 508 35.00 -18.34 38.19
CA ILE A 508 34.13 -19.32 38.88
C ILE A 508 34.60 -20.75 38.60
N ALA A 509 34.95 -21.07 37.35
CA ALA A 509 35.37 -22.40 36.95
C ALA A 509 36.72 -22.82 37.58
N PHE A 510 37.69 -21.89 37.67
CA PHE A 510 39.02 -22.17 38.22
C PHE A 510 39.09 -22.16 39.76
N ASN A 511 38.04 -21.70 40.45
CA ASN A 511 37.96 -21.71 41.92
C ASN A 511 37.06 -22.83 42.48
N GLU A 512 36.66 -23.80 41.65
CA GLU A 512 35.88 -24.99 42.05
C GLU A 512 34.64 -24.67 42.93
N GLN A 513 34.02 -23.51 42.73
CA GLN A 513 32.87 -23.01 43.52
C GLN A 513 33.13 -22.77 45.02
N HIS A 514 34.38 -22.69 45.46
CA HIS A 514 34.70 -22.30 46.84
C HIS A 514 34.62 -20.77 46.99
N PHE A 515 33.52 -20.31 47.61
CA PHE A 515 33.27 -18.90 47.91
C PHE A 515 34.19 -18.37 49.04
N GLY A 516 35.48 -18.20 48.74
CA GLY A 516 36.49 -17.67 49.66
C GLY A 516 36.95 -16.24 49.32
N GLU A 517 37.75 -15.64 50.21
CA GLU A 517 38.31 -14.28 50.05
C GLU A 517 39.09 -14.10 48.74
N LYS A 518 39.77 -15.17 48.29
CA LYS A 518 40.53 -15.19 47.03
C LYS A 518 39.63 -14.97 45.80
N MET A 519 38.48 -15.65 45.76
CA MET A 519 37.50 -15.49 44.67
C MET A 519 36.92 -14.08 44.64
N TYR A 520 36.62 -13.49 45.81
CA TYR A 520 36.14 -12.10 45.89
C TYR A 520 37.17 -11.11 45.32
N ARG A 521 38.47 -11.28 45.64
CA ARG A 521 39.54 -10.46 45.07
C ARG A 521 39.70 -10.64 43.56
N GLU A 522 39.48 -11.84 43.04
CA GLU A 522 39.53 -12.10 41.60
C GLU A 522 38.31 -11.54 40.86
N ILE A 523 37.10 -11.59 41.45
CA ILE A 523 35.89 -10.96 40.89
C ILE A 523 36.05 -9.44 40.78
N LEU A 524 36.76 -8.81 41.73
CA LEU A 524 37.11 -7.39 41.67
C LEU A 524 37.94 -7.02 40.42
N SER A 525 38.60 -7.98 39.75
CA SER A 525 39.33 -7.76 38.49
C SER A 525 38.42 -7.50 37.28
N LEU A 526 37.10 -7.75 37.39
CA LEU A 526 36.12 -7.39 36.37
C LEU A 526 36.02 -5.87 36.19
N GLY A 527 36.18 -5.09 37.27
CA GLY A 527 36.14 -3.63 37.24
C GLY A 527 37.25 -3.03 36.36
N PRO A 528 38.54 -3.33 36.63
CA PRO A 528 39.64 -2.93 35.77
C PRO A 528 39.48 -3.39 34.31
N THR A 529 38.98 -4.60 34.09
CA THR A 529 38.77 -5.12 32.73
C THR A 529 37.71 -4.34 31.97
N PHE A 530 36.60 -3.98 32.63
CA PHE A 530 35.59 -3.09 32.07
C PHE A 530 36.16 -1.73 31.69
N VAL A 531 36.98 -1.13 32.56
CA VAL A 531 37.64 0.17 32.30
C VAL A 531 38.56 0.09 31.09
N VAL A 532 39.36 -0.97 30.97
CA VAL A 532 40.25 -1.19 29.81
C VAL A 532 39.44 -1.35 28.52
N MET A 533 38.36 -2.14 28.55
CA MET A 533 37.49 -2.32 27.37
C MET A 533 36.80 -1.02 26.96
N LYS A 534 36.39 -0.19 27.93
CA LYS A 534 35.84 1.16 27.68
C LYS A 534 36.87 2.14 27.15
N PHE A 535 38.14 1.99 27.52
CA PHE A 535 39.24 2.76 26.97
C PHE A 535 39.49 2.38 25.50
N PHE A 536 39.45 1.08 25.16
CA PHE A 536 39.51 0.63 23.77
C PHE A 536 38.35 1.16 22.93
N GLU A 537 37.11 1.12 23.45
CA GLU A 537 35.95 1.73 22.79
C GLU A 537 36.20 3.21 22.43
N SER A 538 36.66 4.00 23.42
CA SER A 538 36.93 5.43 23.23
C SER A 538 38.05 5.72 22.22
N THR A 539 39.11 4.90 22.21
CA THR A 539 40.24 5.07 21.27
C THR A 539 39.90 4.62 19.86
N PHE A 540 39.10 3.56 19.69
CA PHE A 540 38.56 3.16 18.39
C PHE A 540 37.58 4.20 17.84
N LEU A 541 36.73 4.79 18.68
CA LEU A 541 35.85 5.89 18.28
C LEU A 541 36.65 7.09 17.77
N TYR A 542 37.71 7.49 18.48
CA TYR A 542 38.58 8.58 18.07
C TYR A 542 39.28 8.30 16.73
N CYS A 543 39.82 7.09 16.54
CA CYS A 543 40.45 6.69 15.28
C CYS A 543 39.46 6.61 14.12
N ALA A 544 38.24 6.11 14.35
CA ALA A 544 37.19 6.03 13.34
C ALA A 544 36.75 7.43 12.90
N ILE A 545 36.55 8.37 13.84
CA ILE A 545 36.25 9.78 13.53
C ILE A 545 37.39 10.40 12.71
N CYS A 546 38.66 10.18 13.09
CA CYS A 546 39.80 10.72 12.34
C CYS A 546 39.95 10.14 10.93
N TYR A 547 39.59 8.86 10.70
CA TYR A 547 39.60 8.24 9.37
C TYR A 547 38.41 8.67 8.50
N CYS A 548 37.29 9.01 9.11
CA CYS A 548 36.07 9.48 8.44
C CYS A 548 36.15 10.94 7.96
N VAL A 549 37.03 11.77 8.54
CA VAL A 549 37.11 13.24 8.28
C VAL A 549 38.12 13.61 7.19
N LYS A 550 38.93 12.67 6.68
CA LYS A 550 39.86 12.93 5.56
C LYS A 550 39.50 12.13 4.31
N ASN A 551 38.65 12.71 3.46
CA ASN A 551 38.80 12.76 2.00
C ASN A 551 37.73 13.66 1.38
#